data_AF-A0A2S2N5J8-F1
#
_entry.id   AF-A0A2S2N5J8-F1
#
_cell.length_a   1.000
_cell.length_b   1.000
_cell.length_c   1.000
_cell.angle_alpha   90.00
_cell.angle_beta   90.00
_cell.angle_gamma   90.00
#
_symmetry.space_group_name_H-M   'P 1'
#
loop_
_entity.id
_entity.type
_entity.pdbx_description
1 polymer ?
#
loop_
_entity_poly.entity_id
_entity_poly.type
_entity_poly.pdbx_seq_one_letter_code
_entity_poly.pdbx_strand_id
1 'polypeptide(L)'
;EIAALRKHKHRLELQLHQLRGRALAEEDRHREEVAALRDEIQKSCRDKSREGANLEYLKNVVYRFLTLPDARGRQQTLTAILAVLHFSPEEKLSIAKSSAHGSWWLHGKR
;
A
#
# COMPACT_ATOMS: atom_id res chain seq x y z
N GLU A 1 52.47 11.74 37.63
CA GLU A 1 52.06 10.96 36.43
C GLU A 1 50.66 10.32 36.54
N ILE A 2 50.31 9.62 37.62
CA ILE A 2 49.02 8.89 37.75
C ILE A 2 47.77 9.78 37.59
N ALA A 3 47.78 11.00 38.12
CA ALA A 3 46.64 11.93 38.00
C ALA A 3 46.37 12.37 36.55
N ALA A 4 47.42 12.56 35.75
CA ALA A 4 47.31 12.92 34.34
C ALA A 4 46.71 11.76 33.52
N LEU A 5 47.11 10.52 33.82
CA LEU A 5 46.56 9.31 33.21
C LEU A 5 45.07 9.14 33.53
N ARG A 6 44.63 9.38 34.77
CA ARG A 6 43.20 9.32 35.13
C ARG A 6 42.36 10.34 34.37
N LYS A 7 42.87 11.57 34.21
CA LYS A 7 42.19 12.63 33.45
C LYS A 7 42.08 12.26 31.96
N HIS A 8 43.12 11.66 31.38
CA HIS A 8 43.10 11.19 30.00
C HIS A 8 42.12 10.04 29.80
N LYS A 9 42.11 9.04 30.70
CA LYS A 9 41.14 7.94 30.70
C LYS A 9 39.70 8.47 30.71
N HIS A 10 39.38 9.37 31.64
CA HIS A 10 38.04 9.92 31.74
C HIS A 10 37.61 10.68 30.49
N ARG A 11 38.53 11.43 29.86
CA ARG A 11 38.27 12.11 28.58
C ARG A 11 37.96 11.11 27.47
N LEU A 12 38.72 10.02 27.38
CA LEU A 12 38.49 8.97 26.38
C LEU A 12 37.15 8.26 26.60
N GLU A 13 36.77 7.99 27.86
CA GLU A 13 35.48 7.39 28.20
C GLU A 13 34.31 8.30 27.76
N LEU A 14 34.40 9.60 28.01
CA LEU A 14 33.42 10.59 27.55
C LEU A 14 33.31 10.62 26.02
N GLN A 15 34.45 10.64 25.33
CA GLN A 15 34.47 10.61 23.86
C GLN A 15 33.86 9.32 23.30
N LEU A 16 34.13 8.18 23.93
CA LEU A 16 33.57 6.89 23.55
C LEU A 16 32.03 6.89 23.72
N HIS A 17 31.53 7.41 24.83
CA HIS A 17 30.09 7.52 25.07
C HIS A 17 29.41 8.43 24.04
N GLN A 18 30.02 9.58 23.71
CA GLN A 18 29.50 10.49 22.69
C GLN A 18 29.48 9.84 21.30
N LEU A 19 30.54 9.11 20.93
CA LEU A 19 30.61 8.39 19.65
C LEU A 19 29.53 7.31 19.57
N ARG A 20 29.32 6.54 20.64
CA ARG A 20 28.25 5.51 20.70
C ARG A 20 26.87 6.13 20.54
N GLY A 21 26.60 7.25 21.21
CA GLY A 21 25.32 7.95 21.11
C GLY A 21 25.04 8.44 19.68
N ARG A 22 26.05 8.98 19.00
CA ARG A 22 25.92 9.42 17.60
C ARG A 22 25.69 8.24 16.65
N ALA A 23 26.43 7.15 16.84
CA ALA A 23 26.28 5.95 16.01
C ALA A 23 24.85 5.38 16.07
N LEU A 24 24.26 5.32 17.27
CA LEU A 24 22.88 4.86 17.44
C LEU A 24 21.87 5.79 16.75
N ALA A 25 22.03 7.12 16.91
CA ALA A 25 21.12 8.07 16.29
C ALA A 25 21.17 8.03 14.74
N GLU A 26 22.36 7.85 14.16
CA GLU A 26 22.50 7.68 12.71
C GLU A 26 21.94 6.33 12.24
N GLU A 27 22.10 5.25 13.02
CA GLU A 27 21.50 3.94 12.70
C GLU A 27 19.97 4.02 12.64
N ASP A 28 19.35 4.64 13.65
CA ASP A 28 17.90 4.83 13.70
C ASP A 28 17.40 5.66 12.51
N ARG A 29 18.08 6.77 12.19
CA ARG A 29 17.76 7.62 11.05
C ARG A 29 17.85 6.87 9.72
N HIS A 30 18.93 6.13 9.51
CA HIS A 30 19.09 5.33 8.30
C HIS A 30 18.03 4.24 8.18
N ARG A 31 17.63 3.64 9.31
CA ARG A 31 16.57 2.64 9.33
C ARG A 31 15.22 3.24 8.91
N GLU A 32 14.90 4.45 9.38
CA GLU A 32 13.70 5.18 9.00
C GLU A 32 13.72 5.57 7.51
N GLU A 33 14.85 6.09 7.01
CA GLU A 33 15.02 6.43 5.59
C GLU A 33 14.87 5.20 4.69
N VAL A 34 15.48 4.07 5.06
CA VAL A 34 15.32 2.80 4.31
C VAL A 34 13.87 2.33 4.32
N ALA A 35 13.15 2.48 5.42
CA ALA A 35 11.73 2.12 5.49
C ALA A 35 10.90 3.01 4.56
N ALA A 36 11.10 4.33 4.60
CA ALA A 36 10.41 5.29 3.74
C ALA A 36 10.66 5.03 2.24
N LEU A 37 11.92 4.81 1.86
CA LEU A 37 12.31 4.51 0.48
C LEU A 37 11.70 3.19 -0.01
N ARG A 38 11.64 2.16 0.84
CA ARG A 38 10.97 0.89 0.49
C ARG A 38 9.48 1.08 0.22
N ASP A 39 8.82 1.91 1.00
CA ASP A 39 7.40 2.23 0.82
C ASP A 39 7.14 2.97 -0.50
N GLU A 40 7.98 3.94 -0.84
CA GLU A 40 7.91 4.66 -2.12
C GLU A 40 8.16 3.73 -3.32
N ILE A 41 9.14 2.84 -3.23
CA ILE A 41 9.40 1.83 -4.27
C ILE A 41 8.18 0.93 -4.44
N GLN A 42 7.59 0.45 -3.34
CA GLN A 42 6.42 -0.43 -3.42
C GLN A 42 5.21 0.30 -4.01
N LYS A 43 5.02 1.58 -3.68
CA LYS A 43 4.00 2.46 -4.27
C LYS A 43 4.24 2.64 -5.77
N SER A 44 5.45 3.01 -6.18
CA SER A 44 5.82 3.18 -7.59
C SER A 44 5.64 1.90 -8.41
N CYS A 45 5.98 0.74 -7.85
CA CYS A 45 5.75 -0.56 -8.50
C CYS A 45 4.25 -0.85 -8.69
N ARG A 46 3.42 -0.55 -7.70
CA ARG A 46 1.95 -0.69 -7.81
C ARG A 46 1.41 0.24 -8.90
N ASP A 47 1.88 1.47 -8.96
CA ASP A 47 1.41 2.48 -9.91
C ASP A 47 1.86 2.15 -11.35
N LYS A 48 3.13 1.78 -11.56
CA LYS A 48 3.65 1.32 -12.86
C LYS A 48 3.01 0.03 -13.36
N SER A 49 2.62 -0.88 -12.46
CA SER A 49 1.87 -2.09 -12.83
C SER A 49 0.47 -1.78 -13.40
N ARG A 50 -0.04 -0.55 -13.22
CA ARG A 50 -1.41 -0.15 -13.59
C ARG A 50 -1.52 0.65 -14.89
N GLU A 51 -0.44 1.27 -15.38
CA GLU A 51 -0.51 2.37 -16.36
C GLU A 51 -0.84 2.00 -17.83
N GLY A 52 -0.84 0.73 -18.26
CA GLY A 52 -1.08 0.39 -19.68
C GLY A 52 -2.11 -0.72 -19.94
N ALA A 53 -1.81 -1.94 -19.52
CA ALA A 53 -2.60 -3.11 -19.87
C ALA A 53 -3.85 -3.31 -19.00
N ASN A 54 -3.85 -2.78 -17.78
CA ASN A 54 -4.91 -3.01 -16.81
C ASN A 54 -6.12 -2.06 -17.04
N LEU A 55 -5.90 -0.83 -17.50
CA LEU A 55 -6.99 0.11 -17.78
C LEU A 55 -7.81 -0.31 -19.00
N GLU A 56 -7.17 -0.84 -20.03
CA GLU A 56 -7.88 -1.38 -21.20
C GLU A 56 -8.69 -2.63 -20.82
N TYR A 57 -8.13 -3.50 -19.98
CA TYR A 57 -8.85 -4.64 -19.41
C TYR A 57 -10.03 -4.18 -18.54
N LEU A 58 -9.79 -3.23 -17.63
CA LEU A 58 -10.81 -2.67 -16.75
C LEU A 58 -11.94 -2.04 -17.56
N LYS A 59 -11.63 -1.26 -18.60
CA LYS A 59 -12.61 -0.72 -19.54
C LYS A 59 -13.49 -1.83 -20.13
N ASN A 60 -12.87 -2.92 -20.60
CA ASN A 60 -13.59 -4.03 -21.21
C ASN A 60 -14.47 -4.79 -20.21
N VAL A 61 -14.01 -4.99 -18.97
CA VAL A 61 -14.80 -5.65 -17.92
C VAL A 61 -15.95 -4.75 -17.46
N VAL A 62 -15.71 -3.45 -17.29
CA VAL A 62 -16.75 -2.47 -16.94
C VAL A 62 -17.79 -2.37 -18.06
N TYR A 63 -17.36 -2.30 -19.32
CA TYR A 63 -18.27 -2.33 -20.48
C TYR A 63 -19.16 -3.58 -20.47
N ARG A 64 -18.58 -4.77 -20.24
CA ARG A 64 -19.34 -6.02 -20.13
C ARG A 64 -20.30 -6.00 -18.94
N PHE A 65 -19.87 -5.52 -17.78
CA PHE A 65 -20.71 -5.40 -16.59
C PHE A 65 -21.96 -4.56 -16.84
N LEU A 66 -21.83 -3.45 -17.58
CA LEU A 66 -22.94 -2.53 -17.92
C LEU A 66 -23.87 -3.08 -19.00
N THR A 67 -23.37 -3.95 -19.89
CA THR A 67 -24.11 -4.42 -21.08
C THR A 67 -24.63 -5.85 -20.99
N LEU A 68 -24.11 -6.66 -20.06
CA LEU A 68 -24.52 -8.07 -19.88
C LEU A 68 -25.96 -8.15 -19.32
N PRO A 69 -26.91 -8.78 -20.04
CA PRO A 69 -28.27 -8.97 -19.57
C PRO A 69 -28.37 -10.06 -18.47
N ASP A 70 -27.43 -11.01 -18.47
CA ASP A 70 -27.39 -12.11 -17.50
C ASP A 70 -26.83 -11.68 -16.14
N ALA A 71 -27.53 -12.06 -15.07
CA ALA A 71 -27.14 -11.76 -13.70
C ALA A 71 -25.86 -12.48 -13.27
N ARG A 72 -25.62 -13.70 -13.77
CA ARG A 72 -24.43 -14.48 -13.40
C ARG A 72 -23.17 -13.91 -14.06
N GLY A 73 -23.22 -13.59 -15.34
CA GLY A 73 -22.15 -12.90 -16.05
C GLY A 73 -21.85 -11.51 -15.47
N ARG A 74 -22.87 -10.81 -15.00
CA ARG A 74 -22.71 -9.53 -14.30
C ARG A 74 -22.02 -9.67 -12.95
N GLN A 75 -22.35 -10.70 -12.16
CA GLN A 75 -21.64 -11.00 -10.91
C GLN A 75 -20.17 -11.39 -11.14
N GLN A 76 -19.89 -12.15 -12.19
CA GLN A 76 -18.51 -12.51 -12.56
C GLN A 76 -17.69 -11.28 -12.96
N THR A 77 -18.26 -10.38 -13.76
CA THR A 77 -17.59 -9.14 -14.16
C THR A 77 -17.41 -8.17 -12.98
N LEU A 78 -18.38 -8.08 -12.07
CA LEU A 78 -18.22 -7.36 -10.80
C LEU A 78 -17.06 -7.91 -9.97
N THR A 79 -16.96 -9.23 -9.85
CA THR A 79 -15.86 -9.89 -9.12
C THR A 79 -14.51 -9.53 -9.75
N ALA A 80 -14.41 -9.51 -11.09
CA ALA A 80 -13.21 -9.09 -11.79
C ALA A 80 -12.87 -7.60 -11.55
N ILE A 81 -13.87 -6.70 -11.55
CA ILE A 81 -13.68 -5.28 -11.22
C ILE A 81 -13.13 -5.10 -9.80
N LEU A 82 -13.73 -5.77 -8.82
CA LEU A 82 -13.31 -5.70 -7.41
C LEU A 82 -11.88 -6.21 -7.21
N ALA A 83 -11.49 -7.23 -7.97
CA ALA A 83 -10.14 -7.79 -7.94
C ALA A 83 -9.10 -6.85 -8.58
N VAL A 84 -9.40 -6.33 -9.78
CA VAL A 84 -8.51 -5.41 -10.52
C VAL A 84 -8.26 -4.11 -9.76
N LEU A 85 -9.30 -3.59 -9.12
CA LEU A 85 -9.24 -2.34 -8.38
C LEU A 85 -8.82 -2.53 -6.91
N HIS A 86 -8.57 -3.77 -6.47
CA HIS A 86 -8.12 -4.11 -5.12
C HIS A 86 -9.03 -3.55 -4.01
N PHE A 87 -10.35 -3.74 -4.15
CA PHE A 87 -11.33 -3.33 -3.13
C PHE A 87 -11.06 -4.02 -1.78
N SER A 88 -11.22 -3.27 -0.70
CA SER A 88 -11.10 -3.78 0.67
C SER A 88 -12.25 -4.74 1.02
N PRO A 89 -12.08 -5.60 2.05
CA PRO A 89 -13.17 -6.45 2.54
C PRO A 89 -14.42 -5.66 2.96
N GLU A 90 -14.25 -4.49 3.58
CA GLU A 90 -15.35 -3.61 4.01
C GLU A 90 -16.14 -3.05 2.83
N GLU A 91 -15.42 -2.60 1.79
CA GLU A 91 -16.03 -2.07 0.56
C GLU A 91 -16.82 -3.17 -0.17
N LYS A 92 -16.26 -4.39 -0.26
CA LYS A 92 -16.95 -5.56 -0.84
C LYS A 92 -18.25 -5.89 -0.10
N LEU A 93 -18.24 -5.86 1.23
CA LEU A 93 -19.42 -6.11 2.05
C LEU A 93 -20.49 -5.04 1.87
N SER A 94 -20.10 -3.77 1.78
CA SER A 94 -21.02 -2.65 1.51
C SER A 94 -21.70 -2.78 0.14
N ILE A 95 -20.93 -3.16 -0.88
CA ILE A 95 -21.45 -3.40 -2.23
C ILE A 95 -22.36 -4.62 -2.27
N ALA A 96 -22.00 -5.71 -1.60
CA ALA A 96 -22.84 -6.92 -1.52
C ALA A 96 -24.21 -6.61 -0.88
N LYS A 97 -24.22 -5.87 0.23
CA LYS A 97 -25.46 -5.42 0.90
C LYS A 97 -26.32 -4.54 -0.01
N SER A 98 -25.70 -3.60 -0.72
CA SER A 98 -26.39 -2.70 -1.65
C SER A 98 -26.94 -3.44 -2.88
N SER A 99 -26.23 -4.45 -3.37
CA SER A 99 -26.65 -5.28 -4.50
C SER A 99 -27.80 -6.23 -4.18
N ALA A 100 -27.93 -6.66 -2.92
CA ALA A 100 -29.01 -7.52 -2.45
C ALA A 100 -30.35 -6.75 -2.29
N HIS A 101 -30.29 -5.45 -2.01
CA HIS A 101 -31.46 -4.58 -1.83
C HIS A 101 -31.79 -3.72 -3.07
N GLY A 102 -30.88 -3.65 -4.05
CA GLY A 102 -30.96 -2.72 -5.16
C GLY A 102 -31.64 -3.28 -6.40
N SER A 103 -32.93 -2.96 -6.56
CA SER A 103 -33.65 -2.94 -7.86
C SER A 103 -33.01 -2.00 -8.91
N TRP A 104 -31.89 -1.33 -8.60
CA TRP A 104 -31.34 -0.21 -9.37
C TRP A 104 -30.82 -0.59 -10.76
N TRP A 105 -30.70 -1.89 -11.07
CA TRP A 105 -30.24 -2.40 -12.37
C TRP A 105 -31.35 -2.98 -13.28
N LEU A 106 -32.58 -3.12 -12.78
CA LEU A 106 -33.71 -3.71 -13.53
C LEU A 106 -34.46 -2.68 -14.41
N HIS A 107 -33.87 -1.51 -14.69
CA HIS A 107 -34.43 -0.49 -15.58
C HIS A 107 -33.65 -0.38 -16.89
N GLY A 108 -33.50 -1.52 -17.57
CA GLY A 108 -33.30 -1.58 -19.01
C GLY A 108 -34.46 -2.36 -19.60
N LYS A 109 -35.46 -1.63 -20.12
CA LYS A 109 -36.72 -2.09 -20.74
C LYS A 109 -36.52 -3.35 -21.63
N ARG A 110 -37.35 -4.38 -21.45
CA ARG A 110 -38.46 -4.75 -22.37
C ARG A 110 -38.06 -4.75 -23.84
#